data_AF-A0A423TP26-F1
#
_entry.id   AF-A0A423TP26-F1
#
_cell.length_a   1.000
_cell.length_b   1.000
_cell.length_c   1.000
_cell.angle_alpha   90.00
_cell.angle_beta   90.00
_cell.angle_gamma   90.00
#
_symmetry.space_group_name_H-M   'P 1'
#
loop_
_entity.id
_entity.type
_entity.pdbx_description
1 polymer ?
#
loop_
_entity_poly.entity_id
_entity_poly.type
_entity_poly.pdbx_seq_one_letter_code
_entity_poly.pdbx_strand_id
1 'polypeptide(L)'
;VKEGETYELVITNNSGLYRYRLGDVVKINSFYKKAPTVEFMYRQGQLLNVRGEKLSEEAFYRSLQKIAGSQLADYCCAESAAIKTSKETVPHYVVFVEYQNGQVMSQDKTLELDEDLRKEHFVYDSFRTKGSIAIPEVYSLKPGTFLALRQHLLQHTDATANQLKIPRVLVKESAIKFLLENVV
;
A
#
# COMPACT_ATOMS: atom_id res chain seq x y z
N VAL A 1 18.26 14.84 -5.24
CA VAL A 1 17.67 13.63 -4.60
C VAL A 1 18.73 12.99 -3.73
N LYS A 2 18.35 12.31 -2.65
CA LYS A 2 19.26 11.65 -1.70
C LYS A 2 19.00 10.15 -1.67
N GLU A 3 20.06 9.38 -1.45
CA GLU A 3 19.97 7.92 -1.30
C GLU A 3 19.11 7.55 -0.07
N GLY A 4 18.28 6.51 -0.20
CA GLY A 4 17.35 6.04 0.82
C GLY A 4 16.01 6.80 0.88
N GLU A 5 15.92 8.01 0.31
CA GLU A 5 14.70 8.81 0.31
C GLU A 5 13.76 8.51 -0.87
N THR A 6 12.47 8.78 -0.68
CA THR A 6 11.41 8.61 -1.68
C THR A 6 10.97 9.95 -2.27
N TYR A 7 10.68 9.96 -3.57
CA TYR A 7 10.29 11.14 -4.33
C TYR A 7 9.17 10.80 -5.32
N GLU A 8 8.26 11.75 -5.55
CA GLU A 8 7.32 11.69 -6.67
C GLU A 8 7.99 12.21 -7.94
N LEU A 9 7.75 11.53 -9.07
CA LEU A 9 8.26 11.92 -10.37
C LEU A 9 7.49 13.12 -10.96
N VAL A 10 8.24 14.17 -11.28
CA VAL A 10 7.77 15.34 -12.03
C VAL A 10 8.51 15.40 -13.36
N ILE A 11 7.77 15.35 -14.48
CA ILE A 11 8.36 15.24 -15.83
C ILE A 11 8.13 16.52 -16.63
N THR A 12 9.18 16.94 -17.32
CA THR A 12 9.12 17.90 -18.43
C THR A 12 9.71 17.23 -19.68
N ASN A 13 9.00 17.27 -20.81
CA ASN A 13 9.48 16.70 -22.08
C ASN A 13 8.97 17.48 -23.30
N ASN A 14 9.49 17.12 -24.48
CA ASN A 14 9.16 17.78 -25.74
C ASN A 14 7.77 17.39 -26.30
N SER A 15 7.05 16.48 -25.64
CA SER A 15 5.69 16.05 -26.02
C SER A 15 4.60 16.83 -25.28
N GLY A 16 4.94 17.95 -24.65
CA GLY A 16 3.98 18.85 -24.02
C GLY A 16 3.71 18.60 -22.54
N LEU A 17 4.46 17.70 -21.88
CA LEU A 17 4.43 17.60 -20.43
C LEU A 17 5.36 18.66 -19.84
N TYR A 18 4.84 19.55 -19.00
CA TYR A 18 5.63 20.60 -18.34
C TYR A 18 5.39 20.55 -16.84
N ARG A 19 6.43 20.21 -16.07
CA ARG A 19 6.35 20.01 -14.62
C ARG A 19 5.17 19.11 -14.22
N TYR A 20 4.87 18.12 -15.05
CA TYR A 20 3.73 17.23 -14.88
C TYR A 20 4.02 16.21 -13.78
N ARG A 21 3.17 16.19 -12.74
CA ARG A 21 3.19 15.20 -11.66
C ARG A 21 2.68 13.87 -12.20
N LEU A 22 3.57 12.89 -12.35
CA LEU A 22 3.21 11.59 -12.92
C LEU A 22 2.37 10.73 -11.94
N GLY A 23 2.42 11.08 -10.64
CA GLY A 23 1.88 10.28 -9.54
C GLY A 23 2.76 9.10 -9.16
N ASP A 24 3.79 8.77 -9.93
CA ASP A 24 4.69 7.65 -9.61
C ASP A 24 5.71 8.05 -8.53
N VAL A 25 5.81 7.25 -7.46
CA VAL A 25 6.76 7.42 -6.34
C VAL A 25 7.89 6.43 -6.47
N VAL A 26 9.13 6.91 -6.32
CA VAL A 26 10.35 6.12 -6.44
C VAL A 26 11.28 6.35 -5.25
N LYS A 27 12.00 5.32 -4.81
CA LYS A 27 13.07 5.39 -3.82
C LYS A 27 14.42 5.46 -4.52
N ILE A 28 15.33 6.32 -4.06
CA ILE A 28 16.70 6.34 -4.56
C ILE A 28 17.47 5.22 -3.86
N ASN A 29 17.86 4.18 -4.60
CA ASN A 29 18.56 3.04 -4.01
C ASN A 29 20.07 3.25 -3.97
N SER A 30 20.65 3.78 -5.04
CA SER A 30 22.08 4.09 -5.14
C SER A 30 22.34 5.06 -6.30
N PHE A 31 23.60 5.25 -6.68
CA PHE A 31 23.98 6.01 -7.87
C PHE A 31 24.87 5.17 -8.78
N TYR A 32 24.49 5.07 -10.06
CA TYR A 32 25.40 4.62 -11.09
C TYR A 32 26.15 5.85 -11.63
N LYS A 33 27.40 6.01 -11.19
CA LYS A 33 28.19 7.24 -11.39
C LYS A 33 27.45 8.46 -10.80
N LYS A 34 26.88 9.31 -11.67
CA LYS A 34 26.11 10.50 -11.28
C LYS A 34 24.59 10.32 -11.46
N ALA A 35 24.15 9.21 -12.08
CA ALA A 35 22.74 8.95 -12.32
C ALA A 35 22.14 8.16 -11.13
N PRO A 36 21.04 8.63 -10.52
CA PRO A 36 20.38 7.87 -9.45
C PRO A 36 19.81 6.57 -10.01
N THR A 37 20.06 5.47 -9.32
CA THR A 37 19.30 4.24 -9.51
C THR A 37 18.06 4.34 -8.63
N VAL A 38 16.91 4.01 -9.21
CA VAL A 38 15.64 4.17 -8.54
C VAL A 38 14.90 2.85 -8.46
N GLU A 39 14.31 2.58 -7.32
CA GLU A 39 13.34 1.53 -7.13
C GLU A 39 11.94 2.15 -7.17
N PHE A 40 11.11 1.63 -8.07
CA PHE A 40 9.73 2.06 -8.15
C PHE A 40 8.97 1.55 -6.92
N MET A 41 8.29 2.46 -6.22
CA MET A 41 7.55 2.14 -5.00
C MET A 41 6.05 1.95 -5.28
N TYR A 42 5.37 2.97 -5.80
CA TYR A 42 3.91 2.97 -6.03
C TYR A 42 3.45 4.13 -6.92
N ARG A 43 2.13 4.23 -7.18
CA ARG A 43 1.49 5.36 -7.85
C ARG A 43 0.47 6.03 -6.92
N GLN A 44 0.68 7.30 -6.62
CA GLN A 44 -0.24 8.19 -5.92
C GLN A 44 -1.61 8.26 -6.63
N GLY A 45 -2.67 8.42 -5.84
CA GLY A 45 -4.05 8.61 -6.32
C GLY A 45 -4.94 7.36 -6.23
N GLN A 46 -4.47 6.28 -5.59
CA GLN A 46 -5.34 5.16 -5.23
C GLN A 46 -6.18 5.52 -4.01
N LEU A 47 -7.39 4.96 -3.93
CA LEU A 47 -8.35 5.21 -2.86
C LEU A 47 -8.84 3.87 -2.31
N LEU A 48 -9.05 3.83 -1.01
CA LEU A 48 -9.84 2.81 -0.33
C LEU A 48 -11.28 3.30 -0.22
N ASN A 49 -12.22 2.46 -0.61
CA ASN A 49 -13.62 2.85 -0.66
C ASN A 49 -14.57 1.67 -0.40
N VAL A 50 -14.83 1.37 0.86
CA VAL A 50 -15.75 0.28 1.25
C VAL A 50 -17.20 0.75 1.38
N ARG A 51 -17.44 2.04 1.64
CA ARG A 51 -18.79 2.61 1.88
C ARG A 51 -19.05 3.98 1.26
N GLY A 52 -18.10 4.56 0.52
CA GLY A 52 -18.23 5.88 -0.10
C GLY A 52 -17.33 6.95 0.53
N GLU A 53 -16.52 6.58 1.52
CA GLU A 53 -15.61 7.47 2.25
C GLU A 53 -14.44 7.98 1.42
N LYS A 54 -14.02 7.22 0.39
CA LYS A 54 -12.91 7.58 -0.51
C LYS A 54 -11.64 8.00 0.24
N LEU A 55 -11.19 7.17 1.17
CA LEU A 55 -9.95 7.41 1.89
C LEU A 55 -8.77 7.26 0.93
N SER A 56 -7.95 8.30 0.78
CA SER A 56 -6.76 8.20 -0.07
C SER A 56 -5.75 7.22 0.50
N GLU A 57 -5.12 6.44 -0.38
CA GLU A 57 -4.03 5.55 -0.01
C GLU A 57 -2.86 6.30 0.62
N GLU A 58 -2.60 7.54 0.22
CA GLU A 58 -1.57 8.39 0.84
C GLU A 58 -1.90 8.73 2.30
N ALA A 59 -3.15 9.11 2.59
CA ALA A 59 -3.60 9.36 3.97
C ALA A 59 -3.49 8.09 4.81
N PHE A 60 -3.91 6.96 4.25
CA PHE A 60 -3.76 5.66 4.90
C PHE A 60 -2.29 5.33 5.17
N TYR A 61 -1.40 5.55 4.19
CA TYR A 61 0.03 5.30 4.32
C TYR A 61 0.64 6.11 5.46
N ARG A 62 0.28 7.39 5.57
CA ARG A 62 0.78 8.27 6.62
C ARG A 62 0.41 7.74 8.01
N SER A 63 -0.85 7.33 8.20
CA SER A 63 -1.30 6.72 9.45
C SER A 63 -0.56 5.41 9.71
N LEU A 64 -0.45 4.53 8.70
CA LEU A 64 0.29 3.27 8.84
C LEU A 64 1.76 3.50 9.19
N GLN A 65 2.43 4.47 8.56
CA GLN A 65 3.83 4.78 8.80
C GLN A 65 4.08 5.31 10.22
N LYS A 66 3.17 6.12 10.78
CA LYS A 66 3.25 6.57 12.18
C LYS A 66 3.26 5.38 13.16
N ILE A 67 2.43 4.36 12.92
CA ILE A 67 2.22 3.23 13.83
C ILE A 67 3.25 2.09 13.61
N ALA A 68 3.53 1.77 12.34
CA ALA A 68 4.48 0.73 11.96
C ALA A 68 5.93 1.19 12.17
N GLY A 69 6.20 2.50 12.07
CA GLY A 69 7.52 3.09 12.25
C GLY A 69 8.49 2.76 11.12
N SER A 70 9.79 2.95 11.37
CA SER A 70 10.87 2.77 10.38
C SER A 70 11.11 1.33 9.94
N GLN A 71 10.46 0.36 10.58
CA GLN A 71 10.62 -1.07 10.29
C GLN A 71 9.69 -1.58 9.19
N LEU A 72 8.72 -0.77 8.76
CA LEU A 72 7.83 -1.11 7.64
C LEU A 72 8.67 -1.20 6.36
N ALA A 73 8.78 -2.40 5.79
CA ALA A 73 9.46 -2.63 4.52
C ALA A 73 8.54 -2.23 3.36
N ASP A 74 7.33 -2.79 3.34
CA ASP A 74 6.34 -2.50 2.30
C ASP A 74 4.91 -2.85 2.76
N TYR A 75 3.88 -2.42 2.02
CA TYR A 75 2.49 -2.73 2.34
C TYR A 75 1.55 -2.71 1.13
N CYS A 76 0.40 -3.37 1.24
CA CYS A 76 -0.72 -3.23 0.32
C CYS A 76 -2.04 -3.27 1.10
N CYS A 77 -3.07 -2.63 0.59
CA CYS A 77 -4.42 -2.67 1.11
C CYS A 77 -5.34 -3.36 0.12
N ALA A 78 -6.47 -3.84 0.59
CA ALA A 78 -7.57 -4.35 -0.19
C ALA A 78 -8.89 -3.93 0.49
N GLU A 79 -9.95 -3.86 -0.30
CA GLU A 79 -11.30 -3.76 0.24
C GLU A 79 -11.77 -5.18 0.58
N SER A 80 -12.40 -5.36 1.74
CA SER A 80 -12.97 -6.65 2.16
C SER A 80 -13.87 -7.31 1.10
N ALA A 81 -14.56 -6.53 0.27
CA ALA A 81 -15.37 -7.04 -0.85
C ALA A 81 -14.54 -7.80 -1.92
N ALA A 82 -13.25 -7.52 -2.05
CA ALA A 82 -12.33 -8.24 -2.93
C ALA A 82 -11.90 -9.62 -2.35
N ILE A 83 -12.29 -9.93 -1.10
CA ILE A 83 -11.95 -11.16 -0.39
C ILE A 83 -13.21 -11.98 -0.17
N LYS A 84 -13.41 -12.99 -1.04
CA LYS A 84 -14.60 -13.86 -0.97
C LYS A 84 -14.72 -14.68 0.32
N THR A 85 -13.60 -14.88 1.03
CA THR A 85 -13.53 -15.69 2.25
C THR A 85 -13.62 -14.87 3.53
N SER A 86 -13.88 -13.56 3.46
CA SER A 86 -13.98 -12.74 4.66
C SER A 86 -15.13 -13.23 5.55
N LYS A 87 -14.83 -13.45 6.83
CA LYS A 87 -15.81 -13.88 7.84
C LYS A 87 -16.64 -12.73 8.40
N GLU A 88 -16.15 -11.50 8.22
CA GLU A 88 -16.77 -10.29 8.74
C GLU A 88 -17.83 -9.80 7.76
N THR A 89 -19.02 -9.51 8.27
CA THR A 89 -20.16 -9.07 7.44
C THR A 89 -20.15 -7.57 7.21
N VAL A 90 -19.47 -6.82 8.09
CA VAL A 90 -19.31 -5.37 7.96
C VAL A 90 -18.10 -5.08 7.06
N PRO A 91 -18.25 -4.20 6.04
CA PRO A 91 -17.12 -3.83 5.20
C PRO A 91 -15.99 -3.21 6.02
N HIS A 92 -14.76 -3.61 5.73
CA HIS A 92 -13.55 -3.12 6.36
C HIS A 92 -12.39 -3.11 5.35
N TYR A 93 -11.31 -2.44 5.72
CA TYR A 93 -10.05 -2.52 4.99
C TYR A 93 -9.28 -3.75 5.41
N VAL A 94 -8.65 -4.40 4.45
CA VAL A 94 -7.66 -5.46 4.70
C VAL A 94 -6.30 -4.92 4.33
N VAL A 95 -5.33 -5.10 5.20
CA VAL A 95 -4.02 -4.44 5.13
C VAL A 95 -2.96 -5.52 5.26
N PHE A 96 -2.10 -5.64 4.26
CA PHE A 96 -0.95 -6.53 4.25
C PHE A 96 0.30 -5.70 4.53
N VAL A 97 1.03 -6.05 5.58
CA VAL A 97 2.25 -5.34 6.00
C VAL A 97 3.44 -6.29 6.00
N GLU A 98 4.54 -5.86 5.42
CA GLU A 98 5.83 -6.57 5.49
C GLU A 98 6.79 -5.74 6.33
N TYR A 99 7.33 -6.32 7.40
CA TYR A 99 8.36 -5.70 8.22
C TYR A 99 9.74 -6.25 7.85
N GLN A 100 10.77 -5.40 7.91
CA GLN A 100 12.15 -5.76 7.58
C GLN A 100 12.66 -6.96 8.41
N ASN A 101 12.25 -7.03 9.67
CA ASN A 101 12.70 -8.06 10.62
C ASN A 101 11.69 -9.21 10.80
N GLY A 102 10.66 -9.31 9.96
CA GLY A 102 9.60 -10.32 10.10
C GLY A 102 8.74 -10.16 11.36
N GLN A 103 8.70 -8.94 11.92
CA GLN A 103 7.82 -8.61 13.04
C GLN A 103 6.35 -8.75 12.64
N VAL A 104 5.50 -9.15 13.59
CA VAL A 104 4.04 -9.15 13.43
C VAL A 104 3.46 -7.89 14.08
N MET A 105 2.54 -7.24 13.39
CA MET A 105 1.77 -6.11 13.92
C MET A 105 0.84 -6.61 15.03
N SER A 106 0.98 -6.03 16.23
CA SER A 106 0.12 -6.39 17.37
C SER A 106 -1.29 -5.85 17.19
N GLN A 107 -2.25 -6.47 17.89
CA GLN A 107 -3.63 -6.00 17.92
C GLN A 107 -3.75 -4.56 18.43
N ASP A 108 -2.95 -4.19 19.44
CA ASP A 108 -2.92 -2.81 19.96
C ASP A 108 -2.52 -1.81 18.89
N LYS A 109 -1.51 -2.12 18.06
CA LYS A 109 -1.11 -1.27 16.94
C LYS A 109 -2.19 -1.18 15.87
N THR A 110 -2.94 -2.26 15.62
CA THR A 110 -4.09 -2.22 14.71
C THR A 110 -5.18 -1.29 15.22
N LEU A 111 -5.44 -1.28 16.53
CA LEU A 111 -6.38 -0.34 17.15
C LEU A 111 -5.86 1.10 17.10
N GLU A 112 -4.58 1.33 17.36
CA GLU A 112 -3.95 2.64 17.21
C GLU A 112 -4.05 3.17 15.77
N LEU A 113 -3.90 2.30 14.77
CA LEU A 113 -4.09 2.65 13.36
C LEU A 113 -5.53 3.06 13.07
N ASP A 114 -6.53 2.30 13.55
CA ASP A 114 -7.95 2.67 13.40
C ASP A 114 -8.22 4.04 14.04
N GLU A 115 -7.71 4.28 15.24
CA GLU A 115 -7.89 5.55 15.95
C GLU A 115 -7.20 6.74 15.26
N ASP A 116 -5.99 6.57 14.70
CA ASP A 116 -5.35 7.63 13.90
C ASP A 116 -6.15 7.93 12.62
N LEU A 117 -6.63 6.91 11.92
CA LEU A 117 -7.49 7.07 10.73
C LEU A 117 -8.79 7.79 11.06
N ARG A 118 -9.41 7.50 12.21
CA ARG A 118 -10.62 8.17 12.68
C ARG A 118 -10.37 9.65 12.99
N LYS A 119 -9.24 9.97 13.62
CA LYS A 119 -8.85 11.36 13.93
C LYS A 119 -8.57 12.17 12.67
N GLU A 120 -7.88 11.59 11.69
CA GLU A 120 -7.43 12.28 10.49
C GLU A 120 -8.51 12.33 9.39
N HIS A 121 -9.48 11.41 9.38
CA HIS A 121 -10.47 11.29 8.31
C HIS A 121 -11.92 11.21 8.82
N PHE A 122 -12.56 12.37 8.90
CA PHE A 122 -13.93 12.54 9.41
C PHE A 122 -14.98 11.60 8.77
N VAL A 123 -14.93 11.37 7.45
CA VAL A 123 -15.93 10.50 6.79
C VAL A 123 -15.73 9.03 7.18
N TYR A 124 -14.48 8.62 7.37
CA TYR A 124 -14.15 7.27 7.86
C TYR A 124 -14.65 7.11 9.30
N ASP A 125 -14.36 8.08 10.17
CA ASP A 125 -14.86 8.08 11.56
C ASP A 125 -16.39 8.07 11.64
N SER A 126 -17.08 8.83 10.79
CA SER A 126 -18.54 8.83 10.74
C SER A 126 -19.09 7.43 10.47
N PHE A 127 -18.50 6.68 9.54
CA PHE A 127 -18.93 5.32 9.24
C PHE A 127 -18.47 4.30 10.28
N ARG A 128 -17.27 4.46 10.86
CA ARG A 128 -16.79 3.64 11.99
C ARG A 128 -17.70 3.78 13.21
N THR A 129 -18.08 5.00 13.57
CA THR A 129 -18.98 5.30 14.69
C THR A 129 -20.39 4.75 14.47
N LYS A 130 -20.87 4.74 13.21
CA LYS A 130 -22.16 4.13 12.83
C LYS A 130 -22.10 2.59 12.71
N GLY A 131 -20.95 1.97 12.92
CA GLY A 131 -20.75 0.53 12.69
C GLY A 131 -20.90 0.09 11.23
N SER A 132 -20.84 1.03 10.28
CA SER A 132 -20.98 0.75 8.84
C SER A 132 -19.66 0.34 8.18
N ILE A 133 -18.54 0.66 8.84
CA ILE A 133 -17.20 0.17 8.55
C ILE A 133 -16.65 -0.49 9.82
N ALA A 134 -16.03 -1.66 9.70
CA ALA A 134 -15.37 -2.35 10.81
C ALA A 134 -13.87 -1.96 10.93
N ILE A 135 -13.25 -2.35 12.05
CA ILE A 135 -11.81 -2.12 12.30
C ILE A 135 -11.01 -2.76 11.15
N PRO A 136 -9.92 -2.12 10.66
CA PRO A 136 -9.07 -2.71 9.65
C PRO A 136 -8.49 -4.06 10.09
N GLU A 137 -8.50 -5.03 9.20
CA GLU A 137 -7.87 -6.33 9.40
C GLU A 137 -6.43 -6.26 8.88
N VAL A 138 -5.44 -6.52 9.74
CA VAL A 138 -4.02 -6.41 9.39
C VAL A 138 -3.36 -7.78 9.39
N TYR A 139 -2.74 -8.12 8.26
CA TYR A 139 -1.98 -9.34 8.04
C TYR A 139 -0.49 -9.02 7.91
N SER A 140 0.32 -9.62 8.80
CA SER A 140 1.78 -9.48 8.70
C SER A 140 2.35 -10.57 7.80
N LEU A 141 3.18 -10.17 6.84
CA LEU A 141 3.76 -11.04 5.83
C LEU A 141 5.18 -11.46 6.19
N LYS A 142 5.60 -12.60 5.65
CA LYS A 142 7.00 -13.04 5.71
C LYS A 142 7.91 -12.04 4.96
N PRO A 143 9.14 -11.77 5.43
CA PRO A 143 10.09 -10.95 4.68
C PRO A 143 10.34 -11.51 3.26
N GLY A 144 10.39 -10.63 2.27
CA GLY A 144 10.53 -10.96 0.85
C GLY A 144 9.22 -11.27 0.12
N THR A 145 8.06 -11.21 0.79
CA THR A 145 6.77 -11.57 0.16
C THR A 145 6.40 -10.62 -0.96
N PHE A 146 6.57 -9.31 -0.83
CA PHE A 146 6.26 -8.37 -1.91
C PHE A 146 7.21 -8.51 -3.10
N LEU A 147 8.47 -8.88 -2.86
CA LEU A 147 9.42 -9.22 -3.93
C LEU A 147 8.96 -10.48 -4.69
N ALA A 148 8.50 -11.50 -3.96
CA ALA A 148 7.94 -12.71 -4.56
C ALA A 148 6.64 -12.43 -5.33
N LEU A 149 5.76 -11.58 -4.79
CA LEU A 149 4.54 -11.14 -5.48
C LEU A 149 4.88 -10.44 -6.81
N ARG A 150 5.89 -9.57 -6.82
CA ARG A 150 6.36 -8.90 -8.04
C ARG A 150 6.78 -9.92 -9.08
N GLN A 151 7.60 -10.90 -8.69
CA GLN A 151 8.06 -11.96 -9.60
C GLN A 151 6.90 -12.80 -10.13
N HIS A 152 5.96 -13.16 -9.25
CA HIS A 152 4.75 -13.88 -9.62
C HIS A 152 3.93 -13.11 -10.66
N LEU A 153 3.68 -11.82 -10.43
CA LEU A 153 2.97 -10.97 -11.36
C LEU A 153 3.68 -10.84 -12.72
N LEU A 154 5.02 -10.76 -12.76
CA LEU A 154 5.79 -10.72 -14.02
C LEU A 154 5.66 -12.00 -14.84
N GLN A 155 5.53 -13.15 -14.18
CA GLN A 155 5.37 -14.44 -14.87
C GLN A 155 3.96 -14.66 -15.40
N HIS A 156 2.95 -14.02 -14.81
CA HIS A 156 1.53 -14.25 -15.09
C HIS A 156 0.84 -13.06 -15.77
N THR A 157 1.59 -12.02 -16.16
CA THR A 157 1.08 -10.88 -16.92
C THR A 157 2.03 -10.54 -18.06
N ASP A 158 1.51 -10.01 -19.17
CA ASP A 158 2.30 -9.53 -20.30
C ASP A 158 3.05 -8.21 -20.00
N ALA A 159 3.06 -7.78 -18.73
CA ALA A 159 3.73 -6.55 -18.32
C ALA A 159 5.24 -6.75 -18.28
N THR A 160 5.98 -5.85 -18.92
CA THR A 160 7.44 -5.86 -18.83
C THR A 160 7.91 -5.51 -17.41
N ALA A 161 9.10 -5.96 -17.03
CA ALA A 161 9.69 -5.73 -15.69
C ALA A 161 9.70 -4.25 -15.25
N ASN A 162 9.78 -3.34 -16.21
CA ASN A 162 9.79 -1.89 -16.00
C ASN A 162 8.38 -1.26 -15.97
N GLN A 163 7.35 -1.98 -16.42
CA GLN A 163 5.96 -1.52 -16.45
C GLN A 163 5.10 -2.13 -15.35
N LEU A 164 5.53 -3.25 -14.76
CA LEU A 164 4.79 -3.87 -13.67
C LEU A 164 4.89 -3.02 -12.40
N LYS A 165 3.74 -2.47 -12.01
CA LYS A 165 3.54 -1.73 -10.77
C LYS A 165 2.71 -2.60 -9.83
N ILE A 166 3.19 -2.87 -8.62
CA ILE A 166 2.34 -3.49 -7.60
C ILE A 166 1.30 -2.44 -7.18
N PRO A 167 0.00 -2.69 -7.36
CA PRO A 167 -1.01 -1.76 -6.90
C PRO A 167 -1.08 -1.79 -5.37
N ARG A 168 -1.13 -0.61 -4.75
CA ARG A 168 -1.26 -0.46 -3.30
C ARG A 168 -2.67 -0.83 -2.85
N VAL A 169 -3.69 -0.60 -3.67
CA VAL A 169 -5.05 -1.10 -3.45
C VAL A 169 -5.29 -2.27 -4.40
N LEU A 170 -5.30 -3.48 -3.83
CA LEU A 170 -5.47 -4.74 -4.53
C LEU A 170 -6.93 -4.95 -4.89
N VAL A 171 -7.18 -5.22 -6.16
CA VAL A 171 -8.51 -5.57 -6.69
C VAL A 171 -8.55 -7.03 -7.18
N LYS A 172 -7.40 -7.57 -7.60
CA LYS A 172 -7.32 -8.93 -8.14
C LYS A 172 -7.25 -9.95 -7.02
N GLU A 173 -8.22 -10.86 -6.99
CA GLU A 173 -8.30 -11.96 -6.04
C GLU A 173 -7.04 -12.85 -6.05
N SER A 174 -6.39 -13.03 -7.21
CA SER A 174 -5.16 -13.82 -7.30
C SER A 174 -4.00 -13.22 -6.49
N ALA A 175 -3.84 -11.89 -6.54
CA ALA A 175 -2.81 -11.20 -5.77
C ALA A 175 -3.11 -11.25 -4.27
N ILE A 176 -4.38 -11.10 -3.89
CA ILE A 176 -4.80 -11.17 -2.49
C ILE A 176 -4.59 -12.58 -1.94
N LYS A 177 -4.96 -13.62 -2.70
CA LYS A 177 -4.76 -15.01 -2.30
C LYS A 177 -3.28 -15.34 -2.12
N PHE A 178 -2.42 -14.87 -3.03
CA PHE A 178 -0.97 -15.04 -2.90
C PHE A 178 -0.44 -14.44 -1.59
N LEU A 179 -0.91 -13.24 -1.21
CA LEU A 179 -0.50 -12.61 0.04
C LEU A 179 -1.02 -13.36 1.27
N LEU A 180 -2.28 -13.81 1.24
CA LEU A 180 -2.88 -14.61 2.34
C LEU A 180 -2.12 -15.93 2.60
N GLU A 181 -1.56 -16.56 1.56
CA GLU A 181 -0.74 -17.76 1.69
C GLU A 181 0.65 -17.50 2.33
N ASN A 182 1.08 -16.23 2.39
CA ASN A 182 2.39 -15.81 2.90
C ASN A 182 2.33 -15.03 4.22
N VAL A 183 1.19 -15.07 4.90
CA VAL A 183 1.01 -14.53 6.26
C VAL A 183 1.85 -15.32 7.28
N VAL A 184 2.37 -14.63 8.29
CA VAL A 184 3.14 -15.18 9.43
C VAL A 184 2.19 -15.65 10.54
#